data_AF-D2DR42-F1
#
_entry.id   AF-D2DR42-F1
#
_cell.length_a   1.000
_cell.length_b   1.000
_cell.length_c   1.000
_cell.angle_alpha   90.00
_cell.angle_beta   90.00
_cell.angle_gamma   90.00
#
_symmetry.space_group_name_H-M   'P 1'
#
loop_
_entity.id
_entity.type
_entity.pdbx_description
1 polymer ?
#
loop_
_entity_poly.entity_id
_entity_poly.type
_entity_poly.pdbx_seq_one_letter_code
_entity_poly.pdbx_strand_id
1 'polypeptide(L)'
;PTPRASVYGDGAWGSGTWQKERPRLPVPFVRAVPDFLIQVQSIAKERGEKCPTKVTNQVFRYAKKAGASYINKPKMRHYVGR
;
A
#
# COMPACT_ATOMS: atom_id res chain seq x y z
N PRO A 1 20.05 6.14 -29.08
CA PRO A 1 18.72 6.79 -29.22
C PRO A 1 17.62 5.73 -29.34
N THR A 2 17.00 5.39 -28.21
CA THR A 2 15.84 4.47 -28.13
C THR A 2 14.59 5.17 -28.65
N PRO A 3 13.78 4.55 -29.54
CA PRO A 3 12.53 5.16 -29.98
C PRO A 3 11.50 5.13 -28.85
N ARG A 4 10.89 6.29 -28.67
CA ARG A 4 9.85 6.64 -27.69
C ARG A 4 8.54 5.98 -28.13
N ALA A 5 8.11 4.92 -27.44
CA ALA A 5 6.83 4.28 -27.72
C ALA A 5 5.68 5.24 -27.37
N SER A 6 4.89 5.54 -28.39
CA SER A 6 3.75 6.44 -28.39
C SER A 6 2.55 5.81 -27.68
N VAL A 7 2.00 6.59 -26.75
CA VAL A 7 0.58 6.85 -26.47
C VAL A 7 -0.42 5.77 -26.94
N TYR A 8 -1.07 5.14 -25.94
CA TYR A 8 -2.45 4.63 -25.96
C TYR A 8 -3.08 4.45 -27.35
N GLY A 9 -3.06 3.22 -27.86
CA GLY A 9 -3.82 2.84 -29.04
C GLY A 9 -5.31 2.69 -28.74
N ASP A 10 -6.12 3.26 -29.63
CA ASP A 10 -7.57 3.10 -29.74
C ASP A 10 -7.99 1.61 -29.80
N GLY A 11 -8.33 1.06 -28.63
CA GLY A 11 -8.87 -0.29 -28.48
C GLY A 11 -10.33 -0.22 -28.03
N ALA A 12 -11.21 -0.75 -28.88
CA ALA A 12 -12.66 -0.89 -28.71
C ALA A 12 -13.14 -1.15 -27.26
N TRP A 13 -14.16 -0.40 -26.84
CA TRP A 13 -14.93 -0.66 -25.62
C TRP A 13 -15.83 -1.88 -25.82
N GLY A 14 -15.23 -3.07 -25.82
CA GLY A 14 -15.94 -4.34 -25.77
C GLY A 14 -16.65 -4.49 -24.42
N SER A 15 -17.89 -4.97 -24.49
CA SER A 15 -18.78 -5.41 -23.42
C SER A 15 -18.16 -6.54 -22.58
N GLY A 16 -17.10 -6.25 -21.83
CA GLY A 16 -16.59 -7.09 -20.75
C GLY A 16 -17.08 -6.52 -19.43
N THR A 17 -17.70 -7.34 -18.58
CA THR A 17 -17.93 -6.97 -17.19
C THR A 17 -16.59 -6.51 -16.61
N TRP A 18 -16.46 -5.24 -16.24
CA TRP A 18 -15.27 -4.68 -15.61
C TRP A 18 -15.14 -5.18 -14.17
N GLN A 19 -15.11 -6.49 -13.98
CA GLN A 19 -14.41 -7.07 -12.85
C GLN A 19 -12.93 -7.04 -13.20
N LYS A 20 -12.35 -5.83 -13.26
CA LYS A 20 -10.92 -5.68 -13.00
C LYS A 20 -10.73 -6.30 -11.63
N GLU A 21 -10.27 -7.55 -11.61
CA GLU A 21 -9.84 -8.22 -10.40
C GLU A 21 -8.95 -7.22 -9.68
N ARG A 22 -9.49 -6.62 -8.61
CA ARG A 22 -8.69 -5.76 -7.76
C ARG A 22 -7.52 -6.64 -7.36
N PRO A 23 -6.27 -6.27 -7.72
CA PRO A 23 -5.14 -7.11 -7.41
C PRO A 23 -5.23 -7.41 -5.93
N ARG A 24 -5.43 -8.68 -5.56
CA ARG A 24 -5.42 -9.02 -4.14
C ARG A 24 -4.05 -8.60 -3.64
N LEU A 25 -4.03 -7.83 -2.55
CA LEU A 25 -2.78 -7.46 -1.91
C LEU A 25 -1.92 -8.73 -1.77
N PRO A 26 -0.63 -8.69 -2.14
CA PRO A 26 0.26 -9.82 -1.90
C PRO A 26 0.15 -10.23 -0.43
N VAL A 27 0.06 -11.53 -0.14
CA VAL A 27 -0.11 -12.03 1.24
C VAL A 27 0.90 -11.47 2.26
N PRO A 28 2.17 -11.15 1.90
CA PRO A 28 3.10 -10.51 2.84
C PRO A 28 2.67 -9.08 3.22
N PHE A 29 1.90 -8.42 2.35
CA PHE A 29 1.46 -7.04 2.50
C PHE A 29 0.17 -6.92 3.32
N VAL A 30 -0.74 -7.89 3.17
CA VAL A 30 -1.99 -7.97 3.96
C VAL A 30 -1.69 -8.16 5.45
N ARG A 31 -0.67 -8.97 5.77
CA ARG A 31 -0.34 -9.33 7.15
C ARG A 31 0.55 -8.28 7.84
N ALA A 32 1.58 -7.80 7.15
CA ALA A 32 2.60 -6.97 7.80
C ALA A 32 2.13 -5.55 8.19
N VAL A 33 1.24 -4.92 7.42
CA VAL A 33 0.83 -3.52 7.67
C VAL A 33 0.00 -3.40 8.97
N PRO A 34 -1.00 -4.27 9.23
CA PRO A 34 -1.65 -4.36 10.55
C PRO A 34 -0.66 -4.63 11.69
N ASP A 35 0.31 -5.54 11.50
CA ASP A 35 1.30 -5.88 12.53
C ASP A 35 2.14 -4.65 12.94
N PHE A 36 2.57 -3.86 11.96
CA PHE A 36 3.28 -2.61 12.23
C PHE A 36 2.40 -1.55 12.88
N LEU A 37 1.11 -1.49 12.54
CA LEU A 37 0.17 -0.58 13.21
C LEU A 37 0.02 -0.93 14.68
N ILE A 38 -0.07 -2.23 15.02
CA ILE A 38 -0.16 -2.70 16.41
C ILE A 38 1.13 -2.35 17.18
N GLN A 39 2.30 -2.57 16.60
CA GLN A 39 3.57 -2.19 17.24
C GLN A 39 3.66 -0.69 17.51
N VAL A 40 3.29 0.14 16.53
CA VAL A 40 3.27 1.60 16.71
C VAL A 40 2.24 2.02 17.77
N GLN A 41 1.10 1.34 17.86
CA GLN A 41 0.13 1.57 18.93
C GLN A 41 0.68 1.22 20.31
N SER A 42 1.37 0.09 20.47
CA SER A 42 2.00 -0.28 21.75
C SER A 42 3.05 0.76 22.17
N ILE A 43 3.91 1.18 21.25
CA ILE A 43 4.92 2.23 21.51
C ILE A 43 4.24 3.56 21.89
N ALA A 44 3.17 3.95 21.23
CA ALA A 44 2.44 5.17 21.55
C ALA A 44 1.79 5.09 22.95
N LYS A 45 1.22 3.94 23.32
CA LYS A 45 0.66 3.70 24.66
C LYS A 45 1.71 3.81 25.76
N GLU A 46 2.87 3.18 25.57
CA GLU A 46 3.98 3.22 26.54
C GLU A 46 4.52 4.65 26.73
N ARG A 47 4.52 5.46 25.67
CA ARG A 47 4.97 6.86 25.71
C ARG A 47 3.91 7.85 26.17
N GLY A 48 2.67 7.43 26.38
CA GLY A 48 1.54 8.32 26.65
C GLY A 48 1.16 9.22 25.47
N GLU A 49 1.58 8.86 24.25
CA GLU A 49 1.27 9.58 23.02
C GLU A 49 -0.10 9.15 22.44
N LYS A 50 -0.69 10.02 21.60
CA LYS A 50 -1.95 9.71 20.93
C LYS A 50 -1.81 8.45 20.06
N CYS A 51 -2.55 7.40 20.42
CA CYS A 51 -2.53 6.13 19.73
C CYS A 51 -3.14 6.23 18.32
N PRO A 52 -2.43 5.82 17.26
CA PRO A 52 -2.97 5.86 15.91
C PRO A 52 -3.98 4.73 15.66
N THR A 53 -5.19 5.08 15.23
CA THR A 53 -6.26 4.10 14.90
C THR A 53 -6.31 3.72 13.42
N LYS A 54 -5.54 4.41 12.57
CA LYS A 54 -5.41 4.13 11.13
C LYS A 54 -3.94 4.02 10.75
N VAL A 55 -3.66 3.40 9.61
CA VAL A 55 -2.32 3.39 9.03
C VAL A 55 -1.89 4.83 8.71
N THR A 56 -0.90 5.35 9.43
CA THR A 56 -0.35 6.70 9.26
C THR A 56 1.03 6.65 8.57
N ASN A 57 1.60 7.81 8.22
CA ASN A 57 2.97 7.89 7.73
C ASN A 57 4.01 7.32 8.72
N GLN A 58 3.71 7.36 10.03
CA GLN A 58 4.60 6.81 11.06
C GLN A 58 4.74 5.30 10.94
N VAL A 59 3.67 4.59 10.60
CA VAL A 59 3.68 3.14 10.36
C VAL A 59 4.61 2.81 9.18
N PHE A 60 4.55 3.57 8.09
CA PHE A 60 5.46 3.37 6.94
C PHE A 60 6.93 3.67 7.27
N ARG A 61 7.19 4.71 8.08
CA ARG A 61 8.56 5.02 8.53
C ARG A 61 9.11 3.94 9.43
N TYR A 62 8.28 3.42 10.34
CA TYR A 62 8.65 2.35 11.25
C TYR A 62 8.92 1.04 10.49
N ALA A 63 8.04 0.66 9.56
CA ALA A 63 8.23 -0.51 8.71
C ALA A 63 9.55 -0.45 7.92
N LYS A 64 9.89 0.72 7.36
CA LYS A 64 11.18 0.93 6.67
C LYS A 64 12.37 0.75 7.62
N LYS A 65 12.29 1.28 8.86
CA LYS A 65 13.32 1.12 9.90
C LYS A 65 13.47 -0.34 10.35
N ALA A 66 12.38 -1.10 10.37
CA ALA A 66 12.34 -2.51 10.73
C ALA A 66 12.76 -3.46 9.58
N GLY A 67 13.25 -2.93 8.45
CA GLY A 67 13.70 -3.72 7.30
C GLY A 67 12.61 -4.09 6.29
N ALA A 68 11.35 -3.72 6.52
CA ALA A 68 10.24 -3.97 5.61
C ALA A 68 10.11 -2.87 4.53
N SER A 69 11.19 -2.60 3.80
CA SER A 69 11.26 -1.57 2.75
C SER A 69 10.32 -1.83 1.56
N TYR A 70 9.93 -3.09 1.35
CA TYR A 70 8.96 -3.51 0.34
C TYR A 70 7.53 -2.98 0.62
N ILE A 71 7.26 -2.52 1.86
CA ILE A 71 6.02 -1.88 2.27
C ILE A 71 6.14 -0.37 2.06
N ASN A 72 5.47 0.16 1.03
CA ASN A 72 5.49 1.59 0.73
C ASN A 72 4.10 2.16 0.43
N LYS A 73 3.97 3.49 0.59
CA LYS A 73 2.70 4.21 0.50
C LYS A 73 2.09 4.18 -0.92
N PRO A 74 2.84 4.41 -2.02
CA PRO A 74 2.31 4.26 -3.37
C PRO A 74 1.75 2.85 -3.65
N LYS A 75 2.48 1.82 -3.24
CA LYS A 75 2.07 0.42 -3.42
C LYS A 75 0.80 0.12 -2.64
N MET A 76 0.71 0.53 -1.36
CA MET A 76 -0.54 0.42 -0.59
C MET A 76 -1.73 1.08 -1.27
N ARG A 77 -1.55 2.30 -1.78
CA ARG A 77 -2.64 3.05 -2.43
C ARG A 77 -3.15 2.37 -3.69
N HIS A 78 -2.24 1.76 -4.47
CA HIS A 78 -2.61 0.99 -5.65
C HIS A 78 -3.59 -0.15 -5.32
N TYR A 79 -3.42 -0.78 -4.16
CA TYR A 79 -4.24 -1.92 -3.77
C TYR A 79 -5.47 -1.56 -2.91
N VAL A 80 -5.41 -0.50 -2.11
CA VAL A 80 -6.51 -0.10 -1.21
C VAL A 80 -7.58 0.71 -1.95
N GLY A 81 -7.30 1.16 -3.19
CA GLY A 81 -8.30 1.75 -4.07
C GLY A 81 -8.99 2.95 -3.44
N ARG A 82 -8.21 4.00 -3.12
CA ARG A 82 -8.71 5.34 -2.83
C ARG A 82 -7.79 6.42 -3.41
#